data_AF-A0A0D0DJ16-F1
#
_entry.id   AF-A0A0D0DJ16-F1
#
_cell.length_a   1.000
_cell.length_b   1.000
_cell.length_c   1.000
_cell.angle_alpha   90.00
_cell.angle_beta   90.00
_cell.angle_gamma   90.00
#
_symmetry.space_group_name_H-M   'P 1'
#
loop_
_entity.id
_entity.type
_entity.pdbx_description
1 polymer ?
#
loop_
_entity_poly.entity_id
_entity_poly.type
_entity_poly.pdbx_seq_one_letter_code
_entity_poly.pdbx_strand_id
1 'polypeptide(L)'
;QEYIKDFLEVTIPPVDPVCPGFFVSCQLGKQPNFPFTPCDVCAKEPFELVHSDLKSFEVKSYHCHKYIIVFYDNFTSMAWVQCL
;
A
#
# COMPACT_ATOMS: atom_id res chain seq x y z
N GLN A 1 -9.09 -30.57 25.53
CA GLN A 1 -9.29 -29.44 24.60
C GLN A 1 -9.95 -28.34 25.41
N GLU A 2 -9.15 -27.42 25.95
CA GLU A 2 -9.66 -26.34 26.80
C GLU A 2 -10.26 -25.26 25.89
N TYR A 3 -11.57 -25.09 25.96
CA TYR A 3 -12.29 -24.01 25.28
C TYR A 3 -12.22 -22.76 26.15
N ILE A 4 -11.77 -21.65 25.57
CA ILE A 4 -11.74 -20.32 26.20
C ILE A 4 -13.19 -19.94 26.55
N LYS A 5 -13.48 -19.76 27.85
CA LYS A 5 -14.84 -19.60 28.40
C LYS A 5 -15.33 -18.17 28.59
N ASP A 6 -14.65 -17.18 28.02
CA ASP A 6 -15.04 -15.78 28.20
C ASP A 6 -15.20 -15.07 26.85
N PHE A 7 -16.22 -15.49 26.08
CA PHE A 7 -16.88 -14.53 25.20
C PHE A 7 -17.97 -13.88 26.04
N LEU A 8 -17.74 -12.61 26.44
CA LEU A 8 -18.84 -11.78 26.91
C LEU A 8 -19.91 -11.82 25.81
N GLU A 9 -21.10 -12.29 26.15
CA GLU A 9 -22.21 -12.41 25.21
C GLU A 9 -22.58 -10.99 24.77
N VAL A 10 -22.07 -10.58 23.61
CA VAL A 10 -22.37 -9.28 23.02
C VAL A 10 -23.83 -9.34 22.58
N THR A 11 -24.71 -8.77 23.38
CA THR A 11 -26.10 -8.56 23.00
C THR A 11 -26.16 -7.52 21.91
N ILE A 12 -26.17 -7.98 20.66
CA ILE A 12 -26.45 -7.12 19.51
C ILE A 12 -27.91 -6.69 19.66
N PRO A 13 -28.19 -5.38 19.82
CA PRO A 13 -29.56 -4.93 19.98
C PRO A 13 -30.39 -5.34 18.73
N PRO A 14 -31.62 -5.84 18.91
CA PRO A 14 -32.43 -6.44 17.86
C PRO A 14 -33.05 -5.44 16.88
N VAL A 15 -32.84 -4.15 17.11
CA VAL A 15 -33.30 -3.08 16.22
C VAL A 15 -32.17 -2.82 15.25
N ASP A 16 -32.37 -3.12 13.97
CA ASP A 16 -31.57 -2.53 12.90
C ASP A 16 -31.71 -1.02 13.05
N PRO A 17 -30.71 -0.29 13.58
CA PRO A 17 -30.73 1.13 13.41
C PRO A 17 -30.39 1.30 11.93
N VAL A 18 -31.40 1.60 11.11
CA VAL A 18 -31.16 2.32 9.86
C VAL A 18 -30.43 3.58 10.29
N CYS A 19 -29.10 3.53 10.33
CA CYS A 19 -28.29 4.55 10.94
C CYS A 19 -28.45 5.85 10.15
N PRO A 20 -29.04 6.91 10.73
CA PRO A 20 -28.88 8.25 10.18
C PRO A 20 -27.48 8.72 10.57
N GLY A 21 -26.46 8.26 9.84
CA GLY A 21 -25.21 9.00 9.63
C GLY A 21 -24.21 9.25 10.78
N PHE A 22 -24.14 8.49 11.89
CA PHE A 22 -23.14 8.83 12.93
C PHE A 22 -22.59 7.66 13.77
N PHE A 23 -21.97 6.67 13.14
CA PHE A 23 -20.90 5.89 13.80
C PHE A 23 -19.67 5.96 12.88
N VAL A 24 -18.93 7.08 13.00
CA VAL A 24 -17.71 7.37 12.22
C VAL A 24 -16.73 6.19 12.28
N SER A 25 -16.66 5.48 13.40
CA SER A 25 -15.79 4.32 13.57
C SER A 25 -16.20 3.10 12.74
N CYS A 26 -17.50 2.85 12.54
CA CYS A 26 -17.96 1.73 11.70
C CYS A 26 -17.70 2.02 10.22
N GLN A 27 -17.96 3.26 9.80
CA GLN A 27 -17.66 3.71 8.44
C GLN A 27 -16.16 3.62 8.16
N LEU A 28 -15.30 4.19 9.01
CA LEU A 28 -13.84 4.13 8.82
C LEU A 28 -13.29 2.69 8.88
N GLY A 29 -13.82 1.84 9.76
CA GLY A 29 -13.35 0.47 9.95
C GLY A 29 -13.80 -0.52 8.87
N LYS A 30 -14.91 -0.23 8.18
CA LYS A 30 -15.49 -1.10 7.14
C LYS A 30 -15.54 -0.45 5.77
N GLN A 31 -14.95 0.74 5.58
CA GLN A 31 -14.92 1.39 4.29
C GLN A 31 -14.15 0.50 3.31
N PRO A 32 -14.79 -0.03 2.26
CA PRO A 32 -14.06 -0.74 1.23
C PRO A 32 -13.12 0.24 0.55
N ASN A 33 -11.92 -0.23 0.19
CA ASN A 33 -11.02 0.58 -0.61
C ASN A 33 -11.71 0.92 -1.94
N PHE A 34 -11.60 2.17 -2.38
CA PHE A 34 -12.15 2.55 -3.68
C PHE A 34 -11.38 1.77 -4.77
N PRO A 35 -12.03 1.33 -5.86
CA PRO A 35 -11.32 0.69 -6.94
C PRO A 35 -10.21 1.62 -7.46
N PHE A 36 -9.04 1.05 -7.72
CA PHE A 36 -7.96 1.80 -8.35
C PHE A 36 -8.43 2.29 -9.72
N THR A 37 -8.29 3.59 -9.98
CA THR A 37 -8.52 4.14 -11.32
C THR A 37 -7.53 3.48 -12.28
N PRO A 38 -7.98 2.94 -13.43
CA PRO A 38 -7.07 2.42 -14.43
C PRO A 38 -6.14 3.56 -14.88
N CYS A 39 -4.83 3.29 -14.88
CA CYS A 39 -3.83 4.23 -15.31
C CYS A 39 -3.35 3.80 -16.70
N ASP A 40 -3.75 4.54 -17.74
CA ASP A 40 -3.39 4.25 -19.13
C ASP A 40 -2.06 4.93 -19.55
N VAL A 41 -1.28 5.42 -18.59
CA VAL A 41 -0.05 6.18 -18.86
C VAL A 41 1.12 5.22 -19.10
N CYS A 42 1.13 4.62 -20.29
CA CYS A 42 2.32 3.97 -20.84
C CYS A 42 3.08 4.97 -21.73
N ALA A 43 4.40 5.04 -21.55
CA ALA A 43 5.27 5.78 -22.45
C ALA A 43 5.21 5.15 -23.85
N LYS A 44 5.35 5.98 -24.89
CA LYS A 44 5.32 5.60 -26.31
C LYS A 44 6.69 5.69 -26.97
N GLU A 45 7.63 6.41 -26.36
CA GLU A 45 9.00 6.55 -26.83
C GLU A 45 10.04 6.32 -25.71
N PRO A 46 11.25 5.84 -26.04
CA PRO A 46 12.32 5.69 -25.06
C PRO A 46 12.63 6.99 -24.33
N PHE A 47 12.82 6.93 -23.02
CA PHE A 47 13.14 8.09 -22.16
C PHE A 47 12.03 9.16 -22.06
N GLU A 48 10.82 8.91 -22.54
CA GLU A 48 9.69 9.82 -22.37
C GLU A 48 9.27 9.91 -20.88
N LEU A 49 9.29 8.78 -20.18
CA LEU A 49 8.97 8.71 -18.75
C LEU A 49 9.94 7.78 -18.03
N VAL A 50 10.78 8.36 -17.19
CA VAL A 50 11.70 7.64 -16.32
C VAL A 50 11.22 7.76 -14.88
N HIS A 51 10.93 6.62 -14.26
CA HIS A 51 10.64 6.53 -12.83
C HIS A 51 11.95 6.44 -12.06
N SER A 52 12.12 7.30 -11.06
CA SER A 52 13.27 7.25 -10.16
C SER A 52 12.83 7.09 -8.72
N ASP A 53 13.47 6.19 -7.98
CA ASP A 53 13.23 6.01 -6.55
C ASP A 53 14.54 5.76 -5.79
N LEU A 54 14.54 6.14 -4.52
CA LEU A 54 15.67 6.00 -3.61
C LEU A 54 15.31 5.02 -2.49
N LYS A 55 16.05 3.91 -2.41
CA LYS A 55 15.90 2.92 -1.34
C LYS A 55 17.09 2.95 -0.41
N SER A 56 16.83 3.04 0.89
CA SER A 56 17.83 2.82 1.93
C SER A 56 17.71 1.43 2.54
N PHE A 57 18.85 0.84 2.90
CA PHE A 57 18.92 -0.39 3.68
C PHE A 57 19.50 -0.12 5.07
N GLU A 58 19.11 -0.95 6.04
CA GLU A 58 19.65 -0.87 7.41
C GLU A 58 21.11 -1.30 7.47
N VAL A 59 21.48 -2.30 6.67
CA VAL A 59 22.83 -2.83 6.56
C VAL A 59 23.52 -2.20 5.35
N LYS A 60 24.78 -1.79 5.53
CA LYS A 60 25.60 -1.26 4.45
C LYS A 60 26.01 -2.37 3.47
N SER A 61 26.11 -2.01 2.20
CA SER A 61 26.68 -2.90 1.18
C SER A 61 28.16 -3.20 1.46
N TYR A 62 28.73 -4.17 0.73
CA TYR A 62 30.15 -4.54 0.81
C TYR A 62 31.08 -3.32 0.63
N HIS A 63 30.69 -2.36 -0.21
CA HIS A 63 31.43 -1.11 -0.44
C HIS A 63 30.93 0.06 0.39
N CYS A 64 30.28 -0.19 1.53
CA CYS A 64 29.82 0.81 2.49
C CYS A 64 28.72 1.78 2.02
N HIS A 65 28.12 1.58 0.85
CA HIS A 65 26.92 2.29 0.38
C HIS A 65 25.70 1.91 1.21
N LYS A 66 24.86 2.88 1.56
CA LYS A 66 23.63 2.70 2.36
C LYS A 66 22.37 2.90 1.51
N TYR A 67 22.51 3.65 0.41
CA TYR A 67 21.41 4.01 -0.44
C TYR A 67 21.62 3.42 -1.83
N ILE A 68 20.53 3.09 -2.49
CA ILE A 68 20.53 2.78 -3.92
C ILE A 68 19.51 3.70 -4.58
N ILE A 69 19.90 4.30 -5.70
CA ILE A 69 18.97 4.99 -6.58
C ILE A 69 18.71 4.12 -7.79
N VAL A 70 17.43 3.96 -8.14
CA VAL A 70 16.99 3.20 -9.31
C VAL A 70 16.36 4.16 -10.30
N PHE A 71 16.77 4.07 -11.56
CA PHE A 71 16.12 4.72 -12.69
C PHE A 71 15.49 3.64 -13.55
N TYR A 72 14.21 3.77 -13.86
CA TYR A 72 13.45 2.80 -14.64
C TYR A 72 12.75 3.51 -15.79
N ASP A 73 13.09 3.15 -17.03
CA ASP A 73 12.42 3.67 -18.21
C ASP A 73 11.12 2.91 -18.48
N ASN A 74 9.99 3.63 -18.49
CA ASN A 74 8.66 3.04 -18.65
C ASN A 74 8.44 2.42 -20.03
N PHE A 75 9.10 2.94 -21.08
CA PHE A 75 8.94 2.44 -22.45
C PHE A 75 9.75 1.16 -22.70
N THR A 76 11.06 1.20 -22.45
CA THR A 76 11.94 0.05 -22.72
C THR A 76 11.94 -0.99 -21.61
N SER A 77 11.36 -0.69 -20.45
CA SER A 77 11.47 -1.51 -19.23
C SER A 77 12.91 -1.72 -18.76
N MET A 78 13.84 -0.85 -19.18
CA MET A 78 15.24 -0.89 -18.77
C MET A 78 15.42 -0.19 -17.41
N ALA A 79 16.23 -0.80 -16.55
CA ALA A 79 16.55 -0.26 -15.23
C ALA A 79 18.05 -0.03 -15.06
N TRP A 80 18.41 1.07 -14.42
CA TRP A 80 19.76 1.36 -13.97
C TRP A 80 19.77 1.52 -12.45
N VAL A 81 20.75 0.91 -11.79
CA VAL A 81 20.89 0.97 -10.34
C VAL A 81 22.27 1.53 -10.01
N GLN A 82 22.30 2.57 -9.18
CA GLN A 82 23.52 3.17 -8.67
C GLN A 82 23.55 3.10 -7.15
N CYS A 83 24.63 2.56 -6.60
CA CYS A 83 24.89 2.55 -5.16
C CYS A 83 25.47 3.91 -4.72
N LEU A 84 24.98 4.43 -3.59
CA LEU A 84 25.34 5.71 -2.98
C LEU A 84 25.75 5.56 -1.49
#